data_AF-A0A9N9GIE1-F1
#
_entry.id   AF-A0A9N9GIE1-F1
#
_cell.length_a   1.000
_cell.length_b   1.000
_cell.length_c   1.000
_cell.angle_alpha   90.00
_cell.angle_beta   90.00
_cell.angle_gamma   90.00
#
_symmetry.space_group_name_H-M   'P 1'
#
loop_
_entity.id
_entity.type
_entity.pdbx_description
1 polymer ?
#
loop_
_entity_poly.entity_id
_entity_poly.type
_entity_poly.pdbx_seq_one_letter_code
_entity_poly.pdbx_strand_id
1 'polypeptide(L)'
;MAETTAHIKDDESIVTEDTPVTEGLEYWLKQREEWTGGHSSAPVESPNSNNPALREIVPDNYLKIYTHLVRNRRKLSKPIPLSFTIKILVAGWKADGTWPTEENVNKSSIQENTRK
;
A
#
# COMPACT_ATOMS: atom_id res chain seq x y z
N MET A 1 39.61 11.82 61.17
CA MET A 1 38.87 13.02 60.71
C MET A 1 39.03 13.06 59.19
N ALA A 2 38.11 12.63 58.33
CA ALA A 2 36.70 12.32 58.47
C ALA A 2 36.33 11.11 57.58
N GLU A 3 35.42 10.27 58.07
CA GLU A 3 34.73 9.21 57.34
C GLU A 3 33.65 9.86 56.45
N THR A 4 33.50 9.44 55.20
CA THR A 4 32.34 9.80 54.38
C THR A 4 31.63 8.52 53.98
N THR A 5 30.44 8.41 54.56
CA THR A 5 29.50 7.31 54.49
C THR A 5 28.94 7.13 53.08
N ALA A 6 28.77 5.87 52.68
CA ALA A 6 28.01 5.50 51.50
C ALA A 6 26.52 5.77 51.74
N HIS A 7 25.84 6.38 50.77
CA HIS A 7 24.39 6.33 50.67
C HIS A 7 24.02 5.95 49.23
N ILE A 8 24.13 4.64 48.98
CA ILE A 8 23.45 3.98 47.87
C ILE A 8 21.97 3.99 48.27
N LYS A 9 21.15 4.75 47.52
CA LYS A 9 19.71 4.66 47.59
C LYS A 9 19.24 3.92 46.36
N ASP A 10 18.53 2.85 46.65
CA ASP A 10 18.06 1.83 45.73
C ASP A 10 17.19 2.41 44.62
N ASP A 11 17.59 2.04 43.40
CA ASP A 11 16.77 1.52 42.33
C ASP A 11 15.29 1.29 42.67
N GLU A 12 14.41 2.15 42.14
CA GLU A 12 13.09 1.75 41.64
C GLU A 12 12.44 2.93 40.90
N SER A 13 12.57 2.96 39.57
CA SER A 13 11.53 3.43 38.62
C SER A 13 12.06 3.39 37.19
N ILE A 14 12.54 2.24 36.75
CA ILE A 14 12.48 1.92 35.32
C ILE A 14 11.07 1.39 35.06
N VAL A 15 10.13 2.32 34.87
CA VAL A 15 8.92 1.99 34.12
C VAL A 15 9.36 1.88 32.67
N THR A 16 9.79 0.70 32.24
CA THR A 16 9.76 0.33 30.82
C THR A 16 8.29 0.21 30.44
N GLU A 17 7.65 1.34 30.18
CA GLU A 17 6.48 1.36 29.33
C GLU A 17 6.96 0.92 27.94
N ASP A 18 6.84 -0.38 27.66
CA ASP A 18 6.87 -0.94 26.30
C ASP A 18 5.64 -0.41 25.55
N THR A 19 5.63 0.90 25.28
CA THR A 19 4.89 1.44 24.16
C THR A 19 5.68 1.03 22.93
N PRO A 20 5.11 0.24 22.00
CA PRO A 20 5.79 -0.01 20.74
C PRO A 20 6.01 1.34 20.10
N VAL A 21 7.26 1.67 19.74
CA VAL A 21 7.67 2.96 19.19
C VAL A 21 6.75 3.37 18.02
N THR A 22 5.69 4.13 18.32
CA THR A 22 4.68 4.64 17.38
C THR A 22 5.12 5.97 16.76
N GLU A 23 6.22 6.54 17.24
CA GLU A 23 6.80 7.81 16.77
C GLU A 23 6.98 7.84 15.25
N GLY A 24 7.45 6.74 14.66
CA GLY A 24 7.64 6.66 13.20
C GLY A 24 6.33 6.73 12.41
N LEU A 25 5.25 6.12 12.92
CA LEU A 25 3.95 6.14 12.25
C LEU A 25 3.33 7.54 12.33
N GLU A 26 3.38 8.18 13.49
CA GLU A 26 2.86 9.53 13.69
C GLU A 26 3.61 10.55 12.83
N TYR A 27 4.95 10.46 12.80
CA TYR A 27 5.79 11.31 11.94
C TYR A 27 5.44 11.12 10.46
N TRP A 28 5.28 9.87 10.02
CA TRP A 28 4.89 9.58 8.63
C TRP A 28 3.50 10.11 8.28
N LEU A 29 2.51 9.94 9.17
CA LEU A 29 1.15 10.43 8.95
C LEU A 29 1.11 11.95 8.83
N LYS A 30 1.82 12.65 9.73
CA LYS A 30 1.97 14.12 9.68
C LYS A 30 2.61 14.58 8.38
N GLN A 31 3.74 13.98 8.00
CA GLN A 31 4.44 14.34 6.77
C GLN A 31 3.58 14.08 5.53
N ARG A 32 2.83 12.97 5.52
CA ARG A 32 1.91 12.62 4.44
C ARG A 32 0.79 13.64 4.31
N GLU A 33 0.22 14.10 5.41
CA GLU A 33 -0.82 15.13 5.40
C GLU A 33 -0.29 16.44 4.81
N GLU A 34 0.90 16.89 5.22
CA GLU A 34 1.55 18.07 4.65
C GLU A 34 1.78 17.93 3.13
N TRP A 35 2.21 16.76 2.67
CA TRP A 35 2.42 16.51 1.24
C TRP A 35 1.12 16.42 0.45
N THR A 36 0.05 15.90 1.04
CA THR A 36 -1.20 15.61 0.32
C THR A 36 -2.25 16.72 0.46
N GLY A 37 -2.17 17.57 1.48
CA GLY A 37 -3.18 18.58 1.84
C GLY A 37 -3.37 19.71 0.83
N GLY A 38 -2.39 19.96 -0.06
CA GLY A 38 -2.47 20.98 -1.10
C GLY A 38 -3.03 20.51 -2.46
N HIS A 39 -3.27 19.22 -2.62
CA HIS A 39 -3.78 18.70 -3.89
C HIS A 39 -5.29 18.94 -3.96
N SER A 40 -5.69 19.95 -4.72
CA SER A 40 -7.10 20.12 -5.09
C SER A 40 -7.57 18.81 -5.72
N SER A 41 -8.60 18.17 -5.15
CA SER A 41 -9.20 16.95 -5.71
C SER A 41 -9.87 17.17 -7.07
N ALA A 42 -9.77 18.39 -7.61
CA ALA A 42 -10.16 18.71 -8.97
C ALA A 42 -9.36 17.85 -9.95
N PRO A 43 -10.02 17.13 -10.87
CA PRO A 43 -9.31 16.40 -11.91
C PRO A 43 -8.45 17.38 -12.71
N VAL A 44 -7.13 17.23 -12.66
CA VAL A 44 -6.24 17.94 -13.58
C VAL A 44 -6.59 17.43 -14.98
N GLU A 45 -7.25 18.27 -15.78
CA GLU A 45 -7.62 17.90 -17.13
C GLU A 45 -6.36 17.64 -17.96
N SER A 46 -6.18 16.38 -18.37
CA SER A 46 -5.12 16.03 -19.31
C SER A 46 -5.63 16.19 -20.74
N PRO A 47 -4.76 16.47 -21.72
CA PRO A 47 -5.14 16.43 -23.15
C PRO A 47 -5.76 15.09 -23.59
N ASN A 48 -5.51 14.02 -22.84
CA ASN A 48 -6.01 12.68 -23.10
C ASN A 48 -7.37 12.39 -22.41
N SER A 49 -7.89 13.29 -21.58
CA SER A 49 -9.15 13.08 -20.85
C SER A 49 -10.35 12.93 -21.78
N ASN A 50 -10.30 13.52 -22.99
CA ASN A 50 -11.36 13.43 -24.00
C ASN A 50 -11.16 12.31 -25.03
N ASN A 51 -10.21 11.40 -24.81
CA ASN A 51 -9.93 10.31 -25.76
C ASN A 51 -11.13 9.33 -25.81
N PRO A 52 -11.78 9.13 -26.98
CA PRO A 52 -12.98 8.28 -27.09
C PRO A 52 -12.70 6.82 -26.72
N ALA A 53 -11.46 6.35 -26.88
CA ALA A 53 -11.06 4.99 -26.49
C ALA A 53 -11.23 4.74 -24.99
N LEU A 54 -11.24 5.79 -24.15
CA LEU A 54 -11.48 5.64 -22.71
C LEU A 54 -12.93 5.23 -22.40
N ARG A 55 -13.89 5.59 -23.26
CA ARG A 55 -15.30 5.18 -23.11
C ARG A 55 -15.50 3.69 -23.36
N GLU A 56 -14.59 3.10 -24.14
CA GLU A 56 -14.61 1.67 -24.41
C GLU A 56 -14.05 0.86 -23.24
N ILE A 57 -13.33 1.46 -22.29
CA ILE A 57 -12.76 0.76 -21.14
C ILE A 57 -13.87 0.51 -20.10
N VAL A 58 -14.56 -0.63 -20.24
CA VAL A 58 -15.68 -1.07 -19.40
C VAL A 58 -15.33 -2.36 -18.66
N PRO A 59 -15.94 -2.65 -17.49
CA PRO A 59 -15.61 -3.84 -16.71
C PRO A 59 -15.57 -5.14 -17.52
N ASP A 60 -16.49 -5.30 -18.46
CA ASP A 60 -16.62 -6.49 -19.34
C ASP A 60 -15.38 -6.73 -20.22
N ASN A 61 -14.61 -5.69 -20.53
CA ASN A 61 -13.42 -5.82 -21.37
C ASN A 61 -12.10 -5.70 -20.62
N TYR A 62 -12.11 -5.47 -19.31
CA TYR A 62 -10.89 -5.36 -18.50
C TYR A 62 -9.98 -6.57 -18.67
N LEU A 63 -10.52 -7.80 -18.65
CA LEU A 63 -9.70 -9.01 -18.79
C LEU A 63 -9.05 -9.13 -20.18
N LYS A 64 -9.75 -8.68 -21.23
CA LYS A 64 -9.21 -8.65 -22.60
C LYS A 64 -8.05 -7.65 -22.69
N ILE A 65 -8.21 -6.47 -22.10
CA ILE A 65 -7.17 -5.44 -22.07
C ILE A 65 -5.99 -5.92 -21.22
N TYR A 66 -6.24 -6.50 -20.05
CA TYR A 66 -5.23 -7.09 -19.18
C TYR A 66 -4.38 -8.13 -19.93
N THR A 67 -5.03 -9.04 -20.66
CA THR A 67 -4.33 -10.07 -21.46
C THR A 67 -3.41 -9.41 -22.50
N HIS A 68 -3.86 -8.36 -23.18
CA HIS A 68 -3.03 -7.66 -24.16
C HIS A 68 -1.84 -6.95 -23.52
N LEU A 69 -2.03 -6.29 -22.38
CA LEU A 69 -0.99 -5.49 -21.73
C LEU A 69 0.01 -6.34 -20.95
N VAL A 70 -0.50 -7.25 -20.12
CA VAL A 70 0.32 -8.00 -19.16
C VAL A 70 0.83 -9.29 -19.78
N ARG A 71 -0.05 -10.12 -20.35
CA ARG A 71 0.35 -11.42 -20.91
C ARG A 71 1.07 -11.26 -22.25
N ASN A 72 0.49 -10.49 -23.16
CA ASN A 72 1.02 -10.32 -24.52
C ASN A 72 2.06 -9.18 -24.61
N ARG A 73 2.34 -8.47 -23.51
CA ARG A 73 3.32 -7.38 -23.43
C ARG A 73 3.15 -6.30 -24.51
N ARG A 74 1.92 -6.07 -24.99
CA ARG A 74 1.65 -5.05 -26.01
C ARG A 74 1.73 -3.65 -25.39
N LYS A 75 2.32 -2.73 -26.15
CA LYS A 75 2.36 -1.31 -25.79
C LYS A 75 1.04 -0.65 -26.14
N LEU A 76 0.62 0.28 -25.30
CA LEU A 76 -0.51 1.14 -25.58
C LEU A 76 -0.14 2.14 -26.69
N SER A 77 -1.01 2.27 -27.69
CA SER A 77 -0.83 3.28 -28.74
C SER A 77 -1.11 4.69 -28.23
N LYS A 78 -2.02 4.83 -27.26
CA LYS A 78 -2.32 6.08 -26.57
C LYS A 78 -2.19 5.86 -25.06
N PRO A 79 -1.66 6.84 -24.30
CA PRO A 79 -1.64 6.75 -22.84
C PRO A 79 -3.05 6.49 -22.28
N ILE A 80 -3.15 5.72 -21.19
CA ILE A 80 -4.40 5.50 -20.46
C ILE A 80 -4.22 6.13 -19.07
N PRO A 81 -5.23 6.85 -18.52
CA PRO A 81 -5.16 7.35 -17.16
C PRO A 81 -4.93 6.20 -16.17
N LEU A 82 -4.08 6.45 -15.17
CA LEU A 82 -3.70 5.44 -14.19
C LEU A 82 -4.92 4.81 -13.49
N SER A 83 -5.96 5.60 -13.23
CA SER A 83 -7.22 5.14 -12.61
C SER A 83 -7.88 3.97 -13.34
N PHE A 84 -7.84 3.95 -14.67
CA PHE A 84 -8.36 2.83 -15.46
C PHE A 84 -7.39 1.64 -15.44
N THR A 85 -6.10 1.90 -15.57
CA THR A 85 -5.05 0.87 -15.56
C THR A 85 -5.10 0.05 -14.27
N ILE A 86 -5.26 0.69 -13.11
CA ILE A 86 -5.39 -0.01 -11.83
C ILE A 86 -6.61 -0.95 -11.83
N LYS A 87 -7.77 -0.50 -12.32
CA LYS A 87 -8.98 -1.34 -12.40
C LYS A 87 -8.77 -2.57 -13.29
N ILE A 88 -8.10 -2.40 -14.43
CA ILE A 88 -7.77 -3.48 -15.35
C ILE A 88 -6.83 -4.50 -14.70
N LEU A 89 -5.78 -4.03 -14.00
CA LEU A 89 -4.82 -4.89 -13.31
C LEU A 89 -5.47 -5.70 -12.20
N VAL A 90 -6.30 -5.06 -11.35
CA VAL A 90 -7.03 -5.74 -10.28
C VAL A 90 -7.95 -6.83 -10.84
N ALA A 91 -8.66 -6.55 -11.94
CA ALA A 91 -9.49 -7.56 -12.59
C ALA A 91 -8.68 -8.76 -13.09
N GLY A 92 -7.51 -8.53 -13.69
CA GLY A 92 -6.61 -9.58 -14.12
C GLY A 92 -6.01 -10.40 -12.97
N TRP A 93 -5.54 -9.74 -11.91
CA TRP A 93 -5.01 -10.44 -10.73
C TRP A 93 -6.04 -11.26 -10.00
N LYS A 94 -7.30 -10.82 -9.98
CA LYS A 94 -8.42 -11.61 -9.46
C LYS A 94 -8.65 -12.86 -10.32
N ALA A 95 -8.57 -12.74 -11.64
CA ALA A 95 -8.70 -13.88 -12.54
C ALA A 95 -7.52 -14.87 -12.45
N ASP A 96 -6.31 -14.38 -12.22
CA ASP A 96 -5.10 -15.19 -12.05
C ASP A 96 -4.96 -15.77 -10.62
N GLY A 97 -5.85 -15.42 -9.70
CA GLY A 97 -5.80 -15.86 -8.30
C GLY A 97 -4.63 -15.30 -7.49
N THR A 98 -3.88 -14.34 -8.05
CA THR A 98 -2.76 -13.66 -7.37
C THR A 98 -3.23 -12.51 -6.49
N TRP A 99 -4.47 -12.03 -6.71
CA TRP A 99 -5.04 -11.00 -5.84
C TRP A 99 -5.27 -11.57 -4.43
N PRO A 100 -4.77 -10.91 -3.37
CA PRO A 100 -5.01 -11.34 -2.00
C PRO A 100 -6.51 -11.30 -1.74
N THR A 101 -7.08 -12.49 -1.56
CA THR A 101 -8.42 -12.68 -1.03
C THR A 101 -8.25 -13.27 0.37
N GLU A 102 -9.22 -13.05 1.25
CA GLU A 102 -9.22 -13.63 2.60
C GLU A 102 -8.92 -15.14 2.57
N GLU A 103 -9.40 -15.83 1.54
CA GLU A 103 -9.13 -17.26 1.32
C GLU A 103 -7.68 -17.58 0.92
N ASN A 104 -7.00 -16.68 0.21
CA ASN A 104 -5.60 -16.87 -0.20
C ASN A 104 -4.64 -16.62 0.96
N VAL A 105 -4.87 -15.55 1.73
CA VAL A 105 -4.07 -15.20 2.92
C VAL A 105 -4.11 -16.33 3.96
N ASN A 106 -5.30 -16.90 4.20
CA ASN A 106 -5.47 -18.03 5.13
C ASN A 106 -4.71 -19.29 4.69
N LYS A 107 -4.60 -19.55 3.39
CA LYS A 107 -3.84 -20.71 2.87
C LYS A 107 -2.33 -20.52 3.04
N SER A 108 -1.83 -19.29 2.88
CA SER A 108 -0.41 -18.96 3.07
C SER A 108 0.02 -19.14 4.54
N SER A 109 -0.81 -18.72 5.50
CA SER A 109 -0.50 -18.85 6.93
C SER A 109 -0.48 -20.30 7.43
N ILE A 110 -1.24 -21.21 6.82
CA ILE A 110 -1.26 -22.63 7.22
C ILE A 110 0.01 -23.36 6.77
N GLN A 111 0.62 -22.98 5.64
CA GLN A 111 1.80 -23.66 5.09
C GLN A 111 3.09 -23.35 5.88
N GLU A 112 3.19 -22.18 6.52
CA GLU A 112 4.40 -21.78 7.24
C GLU A 112 4.58 -22.52 8.58
N ASN A 113 3.49 -22.99 9.19
CA ASN A 113 3.53 -23.74 10.46
C ASN A 113 3.88 -25.23 10.33
N THR A 114 4.14 -25.74 9.11
CA THR A 114 4.37 -27.18 8.88
C THR A 114 5.80 -27.52 8.45
N ARG A 115 6.73 -26.54 8.43
CA ARG A 115 8.17 -26.81 8.39
C ARG A 115 8.73 -26.83 9.81
N LYS A 116 8.67 -27.99 10.45
CA LYS A 116 9.54 -28.35 11.57
C LYS A 116 10.41 -29.53 11.16
#